data_AF-A0A7X9BSS5-F1
#
_entry.id   AF-A0A7X9BSS5-F1
#
_cell.length_a   1.000
_cell.length_b   1.000
_cell.length_c   1.000
_cell.angle_alpha   90.00
_cell.angle_beta   90.00
_cell.angle_gamma   90.00
#
_symmetry.space_group_name_H-M   'P 1'
#
loop_
_entity.id
_entity.type
_entity.pdbx_description
1 polymer ?
#
loop_
_entity_poly.entity_id
_entity_poly.type
_entity_poly.pdbx_seq_one_letter_code
_entity_poly.pdbx_strand_id
1 'polypeptide(L)'
;MYNVKRIVSFLCIMFLAFQTACASTFIEKSIDTVTTNNDSIEYITNHNTDSNIEKTENHSLNVHTSYIEIFPEEFNPEASSLYEEINMLGKLLTPYLDPANPYFVGKSNTRFLENSLLYAANFDEPIDVEDLEKLIYLLFGFNTEDIQIIDEYLSSYAEQSIIERQYAFYGLMKLLSTKYPLQMQKIYEEVEVSDIISDIDKADEENRSYILEAHCLGFTDYTMEDVNVFRPTDPLTKGETISSIYRILANFEPPVLNSHQSQENDNMSNSSSDKAYCIENIVEEYTSWQKKLESSKSTEKLNKFLKAKLILSSNRIEANGQVSLTEWSKILNEVFEIDLKNVKELFLNEQANILTYEIFSISIFEFPELFGSLKQQNLTDKDFNEALSIIAQFETARDTDAFAKLYASGLIDGLYQIPGFTPQRPVTEIEALLLIKRLIVNK
;
A
#
# COMPACT_ATOMS: atom_id res chain seq x y z
N MET A 1 -44.42 -0.35 -24.27
CA MET A 1 -44.95 -0.93 -25.52
C MET A 1 -44.24 -0.22 -26.68
N TYR A 2 -43.41 -0.96 -27.41
CA TYR A 2 -42.65 -0.67 -28.65
C TYR A 2 -41.54 0.41 -28.72
N ASN A 3 -40.31 -0.10 -28.61
CA ASN A 3 -39.06 0.16 -29.35
C ASN A 3 -39.16 0.87 -30.72
N VAL A 4 -38.14 1.69 -31.06
CA VAL A 4 -37.37 1.58 -32.32
C VAL A 4 -35.90 2.01 -32.13
N LYS A 5 -34.99 1.12 -32.56
CA LYS A 5 -33.52 1.22 -32.67
C LYS A 5 -33.05 2.05 -33.89
N ARG A 6 -31.86 2.65 -33.79
CA ARG A 6 -30.88 2.91 -34.88
C ARG A 6 -29.50 2.79 -34.23
N ILE A 7 -28.59 1.84 -34.48
CA ILE A 7 -27.96 1.29 -35.71
C ILE A 7 -27.36 2.36 -36.64
N VAL A 8 -26.05 2.58 -36.49
CA VAL A 8 -25.09 3.01 -37.52
C VAL A 8 -23.76 2.31 -37.16
N SER A 9 -23.52 1.09 -37.66
CA SER A 9 -22.74 0.74 -38.86
C SER A 9 -21.25 1.13 -38.84
N PHE A 10 -20.45 0.10 -38.54
CA PHE A 10 -19.07 -0.13 -38.95
C PHE A 10 -18.82 0.24 -40.43
N LEU A 11 -17.66 0.85 -40.71
CA LEU A 11 -17.05 0.79 -42.04
C LEU A 11 -15.55 0.51 -41.91
N CYS A 12 -15.19 -0.76 -42.12
CA CYS A 12 -13.82 -1.18 -42.41
C CYS A 12 -13.38 -0.64 -43.77
N ILE A 13 -12.22 0.01 -43.84
CA ILE A 13 -11.41 0.08 -45.06
C ILE A 13 -10.00 -0.44 -44.73
N MET A 14 -9.83 -1.73 -45.00
CA MET A 14 -8.53 -2.34 -45.31
C MET A 14 -8.04 -1.76 -46.64
N PHE A 15 -6.78 -1.32 -46.75
CA PHE A 15 -6.00 -1.51 -47.97
C PHE A 15 -4.47 -1.32 -47.75
N LEU A 16 -3.78 -2.45 -47.85
CA LEU A 16 -2.43 -2.71 -48.42
C LEU A 16 -1.15 -2.10 -47.82
N ALA A 17 -0.45 -2.98 -47.10
CA ALA A 17 0.91 -3.48 -47.40
C ALA A 17 1.73 -2.78 -48.51
N PHE A 18 2.93 -2.34 -48.11
CA PHE A 18 4.14 -2.44 -48.93
C PHE A 18 5.28 -2.99 -48.06
N GLN A 19 5.80 -4.16 -48.47
CA GLN A 19 7.08 -4.69 -48.02
C GLN A 19 8.18 -4.35 -49.02
N THR A 20 9.42 -4.56 -48.55
CA THR A 20 10.72 -4.78 -49.23
C THR A 20 11.66 -3.56 -49.25
N ALA A 21 12.97 -3.67 -49.01
CA ALA A 21 13.83 -4.72 -48.43
C ALA A 21 15.29 -4.15 -48.32
N CYS A 22 16.12 -4.84 -47.52
CA CYS A 22 17.58 -5.02 -47.65
C CYS A 22 18.57 -3.92 -47.19
N ALA A 23 19.26 -4.20 -46.07
CA ALA A 23 20.61 -4.80 -46.03
C ALA A 23 21.69 -4.06 -45.18
N SER A 24 22.15 -4.79 -44.14
CA SER A 24 23.53 -5.03 -43.69
C SER A 24 24.50 -3.87 -43.34
N THR A 25 24.94 -3.87 -42.07
CA THR A 25 26.35 -3.84 -41.58
C THR A 25 26.26 -4.03 -40.05
N PHE A 26 26.55 -5.15 -39.40
CA PHE A 26 27.82 -5.88 -39.24
C PHE A 26 29.05 -4.99 -39.09
N ILE A 27 29.42 -4.66 -37.85
CA ILE A 27 30.81 -4.44 -37.43
C ILE A 27 31.02 -5.21 -36.12
N GLU A 28 31.78 -6.29 -36.25
CA GLU A 28 32.48 -6.96 -35.17
C GLU A 28 33.94 -6.49 -35.22
N LYS A 29 34.63 -6.59 -34.06
CA LYS A 29 36.09 -6.67 -33.85
C LYS A 29 36.81 -5.40 -33.38
N SER A 30 37.23 -5.42 -32.12
CA SER A 30 38.64 -5.65 -31.78
C SER A 30 38.81 -6.09 -30.33
N ILE A 31 39.19 -7.36 -30.17
CA ILE A 31 39.93 -7.91 -29.04
C ILE A 31 41.38 -7.42 -29.19
N ASP A 32 41.98 -6.91 -28.11
CA ASP A 32 43.41 -7.08 -27.82
C ASP A 32 43.58 -7.19 -26.29
N THR A 33 43.71 -8.41 -25.76
CA THR A 33 44.96 -9.12 -25.43
C THR A 33 45.76 -8.55 -24.24
N VAL A 34 45.54 -9.18 -23.08
CA VAL A 34 46.44 -9.54 -21.97
C VAL A 34 47.83 -8.87 -21.93
N THR A 35 48.14 -8.27 -20.78
CA THR A 35 49.51 -8.25 -20.24
C THR A 35 49.49 -8.53 -18.74
N THR A 36 49.96 -9.72 -18.37
CA THR A 36 50.39 -10.10 -17.02
C THR A 36 51.66 -9.34 -16.65
N ASN A 37 51.76 -8.88 -15.39
CA ASN A 37 53.04 -8.82 -14.68
C ASN A 37 52.82 -9.05 -13.19
N ASN A 38 53.41 -10.14 -12.70
CA ASN A 38 53.78 -10.34 -11.31
C ASN A 38 54.73 -9.21 -10.88
N ASP A 39 54.59 -8.72 -9.66
CA ASP A 39 55.76 -8.47 -8.80
C ASP A 39 55.34 -8.55 -7.32
N SER A 40 55.95 -9.53 -6.66
CA SER A 40 56.00 -9.79 -5.23
C SER A 40 56.85 -8.75 -4.50
N ILE A 41 56.39 -8.24 -3.35
CA ILE A 41 57.29 -7.82 -2.25
C ILE A 41 56.69 -8.24 -0.91
N GLU A 42 57.33 -9.23 -0.28
CA GLU A 42 57.29 -9.53 1.15
C GLU A 42 57.78 -8.35 1.98
N TYR A 43 57.18 -8.15 3.16
CA TYR A 43 57.94 -7.80 4.35
C TYR A 43 57.49 -8.67 5.53
N ILE A 44 58.42 -9.50 5.98
CA ILE A 44 58.44 -10.24 7.24
C ILE A 44 58.91 -9.29 8.35
N THR A 45 58.30 -9.34 9.54
CA THR A 45 59.07 -9.37 10.80
C THR A 45 58.31 -10.11 11.91
N ASN A 46 58.99 -11.14 12.43
CA ASN A 46 58.62 -12.01 13.53
C ASN A 46 58.59 -11.29 14.89
N HIS A 47 57.85 -11.86 15.84
CA HIS A 47 58.46 -12.21 17.14
C HIS A 47 57.83 -13.49 17.72
N ASN A 48 58.67 -14.52 17.85
CA ASN A 48 58.45 -15.76 18.60
C ASN A 48 58.44 -15.51 20.11
N THR A 49 57.71 -16.34 20.85
CA THR A 49 58.33 -17.15 21.93
C THR A 49 57.54 -18.43 22.21
N ASP A 50 58.28 -19.53 22.24
CA ASP A 50 57.90 -20.92 22.47
C ASP A 50 57.34 -21.22 23.88
N SER A 51 56.48 -22.24 23.97
CA SER A 51 56.76 -23.40 24.85
C SER A 51 55.88 -24.61 24.49
N ASN A 52 56.55 -25.74 24.25
CA ASN A 52 55.99 -27.07 24.03
C ASN A 52 55.63 -27.75 25.36
N ILE A 53 54.45 -28.39 25.47
CA ILE A 53 54.24 -29.61 26.30
C ILE A 53 53.23 -30.55 25.60
N GLU A 54 53.63 -31.81 25.45
CA GLU A 54 52.86 -32.95 24.92
C GLU A 54 51.77 -33.50 25.88
N LYS A 55 50.74 -34.09 25.24
CA LYS A 55 49.82 -35.19 25.68
C LYS A 55 48.77 -34.91 26.76
N THR A 56 47.49 -35.02 26.37
CA THR A 56 46.63 -36.20 26.64
C THR A 56 45.23 -36.03 26.02
N GLU A 57 44.70 -37.10 25.43
CA GLU A 57 43.30 -37.20 24.98
C GLU A 57 42.34 -36.98 26.16
N ASN A 58 41.28 -36.18 25.96
CA ASN A 58 40.01 -36.34 26.66
C ASN A 58 38.88 -35.63 25.91
N HIS A 59 37.79 -36.37 25.71
CA HIS A 59 36.54 -35.90 25.14
C HIS A 59 35.91 -34.77 25.98
N SER A 60 35.70 -33.60 25.37
CA SER A 60 34.48 -32.79 25.58
C SER A 60 34.34 -31.79 24.44
N LEU A 61 33.16 -31.78 23.80
CA LEU A 61 32.75 -30.70 22.92
C LEU A 61 32.63 -29.42 23.77
N ASN A 62 33.62 -28.55 23.67
CA ASN A 62 33.50 -27.18 24.15
C ASN A 62 32.88 -26.34 23.03
N VAL A 63 31.61 -25.98 23.26
CA VAL A 63 30.90 -24.93 22.54
C VAL A 63 31.71 -23.64 22.69
N HIS A 64 32.36 -23.20 21.61
CA HIS A 64 32.88 -21.83 21.53
C HIS A 64 31.75 -20.94 21.02
N THR A 65 31.02 -20.35 21.97
CA THR A 65 30.22 -19.14 21.73
C THR A 65 31.20 -18.01 21.40
N SER A 66 31.50 -17.82 20.12
CA SER A 66 32.00 -16.54 19.65
C SER A 66 30.84 -15.56 19.72
N TYR A 67 30.84 -14.71 20.76
CA TYR A 67 30.04 -13.50 20.77
C TYR A 67 30.43 -12.69 19.53
N ILE A 68 29.51 -12.59 18.58
CA ILE A 68 29.59 -11.53 17.57
C ILE A 68 29.23 -10.26 18.32
N GLU A 69 30.23 -9.48 18.70
CA GLU A 69 30.02 -8.07 19.05
C GLU A 69 29.54 -7.37 17.77
N ILE A 70 28.23 -7.15 17.70
CA ILE A 70 27.62 -6.30 16.69
C ILE A 70 28.02 -4.87 17.06
N PHE A 71 29.04 -4.34 16.40
CA PHE A 71 29.24 -2.90 16.37
C PHE A 71 27.99 -2.30 15.71
N PRO A 72 27.35 -1.29 16.30
CA PRO A 72 26.30 -0.55 15.62
C PRO A 72 27.00 0.24 14.52
N GLU A 73 27.15 -0.37 13.34
CA GLU A 73 27.32 0.42 12.13
C GLU A 73 26.09 1.31 12.05
N GLU A 74 26.35 2.60 12.12
CA GLU A 74 25.39 3.67 11.98
C GLU A 74 24.61 3.38 10.69
N PHE A 75 23.34 3.01 10.84
CA PHE A 75 22.43 2.77 9.72
C PHE A 75 22.34 4.06 8.90
N ASN A 76 23.05 4.08 7.78
CA ASN A 76 22.91 5.10 6.75
C ASN A 76 22.09 4.46 5.62
N PRO A 77 20.75 4.63 5.62
CA PRO A 77 19.92 4.12 4.55
C PRO A 77 20.30 4.80 3.24
N GLU A 78 20.63 4.02 2.22
CA GLU A 78 20.43 4.50 0.85
C GLU A 78 18.93 4.73 0.68
N ALA A 79 18.53 5.92 0.20
CA ALA A 79 17.12 6.27 0.03
C ALA A 79 16.52 5.42 -1.11
N SER A 80 15.95 4.26 -0.77
CA SER A 80 15.08 3.47 -1.64
C SER A 80 13.65 3.54 -1.10
N SER A 81 12.65 3.50 -1.98
CA SER A 81 11.22 3.48 -1.60
C SER A 81 10.91 2.37 -0.60
N LEU A 82 11.57 1.21 -0.74
CA LEU A 82 11.43 0.09 0.18
C LEU A 82 11.89 0.41 1.62
N TYR A 83 12.98 1.15 1.82
CA TYR A 83 13.43 1.50 3.18
C TYR A 83 12.47 2.48 3.87
N GLU A 84 11.82 3.37 3.13
CA GLU A 84 10.77 4.24 3.67
C GLU A 84 9.56 3.43 4.14
N GLU A 85 9.12 2.47 3.33
CA GLU A 85 8.05 1.55 3.67
C GLU A 85 8.39 0.67 4.89
N ILE A 86 9.61 0.12 4.98
CA ILE A 86 10.07 -0.65 6.15
C ILE A 86 10.00 0.19 7.43
N ASN A 87 10.47 1.45 7.37
CA ASN A 87 10.44 2.35 8.52
C ASN A 87 9.00 2.64 8.98
N MET A 88 8.07 2.79 8.04
CA MET A 88 6.66 3.02 8.36
C MET A 88 5.96 1.72 8.83
N LEU A 89 6.31 0.58 8.25
CA LEU A 89 5.83 -0.74 8.69
C LEU A 89 6.19 -1.01 10.15
N GLY A 90 7.38 -0.61 10.60
CA GLY A 90 7.77 -0.70 12.00
C GLY A 90 6.77 -0.05 12.97
N LYS A 91 6.17 1.09 12.58
CA LYS A 91 5.11 1.74 13.37
C LYS A 91 3.81 0.92 13.33
N LEU A 92 3.40 0.47 12.14
CA LEU A 92 2.17 -0.32 11.94
C LEU A 92 2.22 -1.67 12.66
N LEU A 93 3.42 -2.24 12.87
CA LEU A 93 3.60 -3.50 13.60
C LEU A 93 3.48 -3.35 15.12
N THR A 94 3.52 -2.14 15.68
CA THR A 94 3.49 -1.91 17.15
C THR A 94 2.42 -2.72 17.88
N PRO A 95 1.15 -2.81 17.41
CA PRO A 95 0.11 -3.61 18.07
C PRO A 95 0.46 -5.10 18.17
N TYR A 96 1.19 -5.64 17.20
CA TYR A 96 1.58 -7.06 17.18
C TYR A 96 2.79 -7.35 18.08
N LEU A 97 3.58 -6.32 18.41
CA LEU A 97 4.82 -6.45 19.18
C LEU A 97 4.64 -6.10 20.67
N ASP A 98 3.59 -5.36 21.03
CA ASP A 98 3.32 -4.95 22.41
C ASP A 98 2.54 -6.02 23.20
N PRO A 99 3.11 -6.61 24.27
CA PRO A 99 2.42 -7.59 25.12
C PRO A 99 1.13 -7.11 25.79
N ALA A 100 0.91 -5.79 25.86
CA ALA A 100 -0.33 -5.22 26.39
C ALA A 100 -1.46 -5.11 25.34
N ASN A 101 -1.14 -5.30 24.06
CA ASN A 101 -2.08 -5.12 22.96
C ASN A 101 -2.80 -6.44 22.61
N PRO A 102 -4.10 -6.41 22.29
CA PRO A 102 -4.87 -7.59 21.86
C PRO A 102 -4.31 -8.33 20.64
N TYR A 103 -3.64 -7.62 19.74
CA TYR A 103 -3.04 -8.17 18.53
C TYR A 103 -1.67 -8.84 18.79
N PHE A 104 -1.19 -8.87 20.03
CA PHE A 104 0.13 -9.39 20.35
C PHE A 104 0.32 -10.85 19.91
N VAL A 105 1.30 -11.10 19.05
CA VAL A 105 1.51 -12.42 18.45
C VAL A 105 2.34 -13.39 19.30
N GLY A 106 2.85 -12.93 20.45
CA GLY A 106 3.73 -13.70 21.33
C GLY A 106 5.22 -13.58 20.94
N LYS A 107 6.11 -13.68 21.92
CA LYS A 107 7.56 -13.37 21.78
C LYS A 107 8.27 -14.10 20.63
N SER A 108 7.94 -15.37 20.39
CA SER A 108 8.57 -16.13 19.30
C SER A 108 8.16 -15.60 17.93
N ASN A 109 6.90 -15.18 17.79
CA ASN A 109 6.39 -14.61 16.55
C ASN A 109 6.79 -13.14 16.39
N THR A 110 6.93 -12.39 17.50
CA THR A 110 7.54 -11.03 17.50
C THR A 110 8.91 -11.07 16.81
N ARG A 111 9.81 -11.96 17.27
CA ARG A 111 11.15 -12.09 16.68
C ARG A 111 11.10 -12.50 15.21
N PHE A 112 10.15 -13.34 14.83
CA PHE A 112 9.95 -13.71 13.44
C PHE A 112 9.52 -12.50 12.60
N LEU A 113 8.48 -11.76 13.01
CA LEU A 113 8.02 -10.57 12.30
C LEU A 113 9.13 -9.53 12.15
N GLU A 114 9.87 -9.24 13.23
CA GLU A 114 10.99 -8.30 13.20
C GLU A 114 12.07 -8.73 12.19
N ASN A 115 12.48 -10.00 12.22
CA ASN A 115 13.51 -10.51 11.32
C ASN A 115 13.05 -10.57 9.85
N SER A 116 11.79 -10.93 9.61
CA SER A 116 11.25 -11.13 8.27
C SER A 116 10.81 -9.82 7.60
N LEU A 117 10.47 -8.78 8.38
CA LEU A 117 9.92 -7.52 7.85
C LEU A 117 10.78 -6.29 8.11
N LEU A 118 11.47 -6.21 9.25
CA LEU A 118 12.19 -4.99 9.66
C LEU A 118 13.71 -5.11 9.53
N TYR A 119 14.24 -6.32 9.78
CA TYR A 119 15.66 -6.65 9.70
C TYR A 119 15.96 -7.66 8.59
N ALA A 120 15.06 -7.76 7.60
CA ALA A 120 15.26 -8.64 6.47
C ALA A 120 16.55 -8.28 5.73
N ALA A 121 17.30 -9.31 5.34
CA ALA A 121 18.45 -9.20 4.46
C ALA A 121 18.13 -9.83 3.11
N ASN A 122 18.90 -9.46 2.08
CA ASN A 122 18.76 -9.97 0.72
C ASN A 122 17.35 -9.76 0.14
N PHE A 123 16.90 -8.51 0.06
CA PHE A 123 15.54 -8.16 -0.37
C PHE A 123 15.16 -8.69 -1.76
N ASP A 124 16.14 -8.86 -2.65
CA ASP A 124 15.94 -9.35 -4.02
C ASP A 124 15.82 -10.88 -4.11
N GLU A 125 16.06 -11.60 -3.02
CA GLU A 125 15.86 -13.06 -3.00
C GLU A 125 14.37 -13.40 -2.91
N PRO A 126 13.95 -14.53 -3.52
CA PRO A 126 12.61 -15.07 -3.32
C PRO A 126 12.27 -15.24 -1.83
N ILE A 127 11.03 -14.94 -1.47
CA ILE A 127 10.52 -15.32 -0.15
C ILE A 127 10.19 -16.82 -0.13
N ASP A 128 10.52 -17.50 0.97
CA ASP A 128 10.06 -18.87 1.18
C ASP A 128 8.55 -18.87 1.43
N VAL A 129 7.80 -19.74 0.74
CA VAL A 129 6.34 -19.77 0.86
C VAL A 129 5.88 -20.04 2.30
N GLU A 130 6.61 -20.84 3.09
CA GLU A 130 6.26 -21.10 4.50
C GLU A 130 6.37 -19.81 5.34
N ASP A 131 7.36 -18.96 5.04
CA ASP A 131 7.51 -17.66 5.68
C ASP A 131 6.39 -16.70 5.25
N LEU A 132 6.01 -16.70 3.97
CA LEU A 132 4.89 -15.90 3.45
C LEU A 132 3.56 -16.28 4.13
N GLU A 133 3.26 -17.58 4.20
CA GLU A 133 2.06 -18.08 4.87
C GLU A 133 2.01 -17.68 6.34
N LYS A 134 3.14 -17.79 7.03
CA LYS A 134 3.25 -17.42 8.43
C LYS A 134 3.08 -15.91 8.63
N LEU A 135 3.62 -15.08 7.74
CA LEU A 135 3.38 -13.64 7.77
C LEU A 135 1.89 -13.33 7.61
N ILE A 136 1.24 -13.94 6.61
CA ILE A 136 -0.19 -13.74 6.35
C ILE A 136 -1.04 -14.19 7.54
N TYR A 137 -0.73 -15.37 8.08
CA TYR A 137 -1.39 -15.94 9.26
C TYR A 137 -1.35 -14.98 10.46
N LEU A 138 -0.15 -14.47 10.78
CA LEU A 138 0.08 -13.64 11.96
C LEU A 138 -0.52 -12.24 11.82
N LEU A 139 -0.41 -11.63 10.64
CA LEU A 139 -0.80 -10.22 10.47
C LEU A 139 -2.29 -10.05 10.19
N PHE A 140 -2.92 -11.01 9.52
CA PHE A 140 -4.29 -10.86 9.03
C PHE A 140 -5.33 -11.65 9.83
N GLY A 141 -5.04 -11.98 11.09
CA GLY A 141 -6.04 -12.51 12.04
C GLY A 141 -6.62 -13.87 11.63
N PHE A 142 -5.80 -14.72 11.02
CA PHE A 142 -6.16 -16.11 10.73
C PHE A 142 -5.96 -17.00 11.95
N ASN A 143 -6.88 -17.94 12.14
CA ASN A 143 -6.83 -18.90 13.24
C ASN A 143 -6.26 -20.23 12.76
N THR A 144 -5.94 -21.14 13.69
CA THR A 144 -5.37 -22.46 13.35
C THR A 144 -6.27 -23.27 12.40
N GLU A 145 -7.58 -23.05 12.44
CA GLU A 145 -8.55 -23.66 11.53
C GLU A 145 -8.42 -23.14 10.09
N ASP A 146 -7.90 -21.93 9.90
CA ASP A 146 -7.74 -21.29 8.60
C ASP A 146 -6.44 -21.71 7.88
N ILE A 147 -5.52 -22.41 8.54
CA ILE A 147 -4.22 -22.81 7.97
C ILE A 147 -4.39 -23.61 6.67
N GLN A 148 -5.41 -24.47 6.60
CA GLN A 148 -5.68 -25.24 5.38
C GLN A 148 -6.06 -24.35 4.19
N ILE A 149 -6.76 -23.24 4.45
CA ILE A 149 -7.16 -22.29 3.40
C ILE A 149 -5.93 -21.49 2.94
N ILE A 150 -5.02 -21.15 3.86
CA ILE A 150 -3.75 -20.49 3.53
C ILE A 150 -2.91 -21.40 2.61
N ASP A 151 -2.75 -22.67 2.98
CA ASP A 151 -2.02 -23.70 2.21
C ASP A 151 -2.64 -23.94 0.81
N GLU A 152 -3.97 -23.97 0.74
CA GLU A 152 -4.71 -24.10 -0.53
C GLU A 152 -4.41 -22.95 -1.50
N TYR A 153 -4.26 -21.72 -0.99
CA TYR A 153 -4.08 -20.53 -1.83
C TYR A 153 -2.63 -20.12 -2.05
N LEU A 154 -1.65 -20.65 -1.30
CA LEU A 154 -0.25 -20.27 -1.41
C LEU A 154 0.66 -21.48 -1.67
N SER A 155 0.94 -22.32 -0.67
CA SER A 155 1.87 -23.46 -0.83
C SER A 155 1.50 -24.41 -1.96
N SER A 156 0.20 -24.59 -2.26
CA SER A 156 -0.26 -25.43 -3.37
C SER A 156 0.19 -24.94 -4.75
N TYR A 157 0.61 -23.68 -4.88
CA TYR A 157 1.11 -23.07 -6.11
C TYR A 157 2.63 -22.85 -6.10
N ALA A 158 3.33 -23.23 -5.03
CA ALA A 158 4.77 -23.05 -4.91
C ALA A 158 5.55 -24.24 -5.50
N GLU A 159 6.64 -23.94 -6.21
CA GLU A 159 7.61 -24.93 -6.66
C GLU A 159 8.93 -24.74 -5.89
N GLN A 160 9.42 -25.78 -5.22
CA GLN A 160 10.66 -25.72 -4.43
C GLN A 160 10.66 -24.59 -3.39
N SER A 161 9.51 -24.39 -2.72
CA SER A 161 9.24 -23.31 -1.75
C SER A 161 9.24 -21.89 -2.34
N ILE A 162 9.31 -21.75 -3.66
CA ILE A 162 9.25 -20.45 -4.36
C ILE A 162 7.88 -20.31 -5.01
N ILE A 163 7.26 -19.15 -4.81
CA ILE A 163 5.97 -18.80 -5.41
C ILE A 163 6.16 -17.68 -6.45
N GLU A 164 5.53 -17.85 -7.62
CA GLU A 164 5.48 -16.79 -8.64
C GLU A 164 4.53 -15.67 -8.20
N ARG A 165 4.80 -14.45 -8.67
CA ARG A 165 4.01 -13.24 -8.33
C ARG A 165 2.53 -13.40 -8.64
N GLN A 166 2.16 -14.01 -9.77
CA GLN A 166 0.75 -14.19 -10.13
C GLN A 166 -0.04 -15.02 -9.12
N TYR A 167 0.53 -16.12 -8.65
CA TYR A 167 -0.13 -17.01 -7.70
C TYR A 167 -0.13 -16.43 -6.30
N ALA A 168 0.95 -15.74 -5.92
CA ALA A 168 1.02 -15.05 -4.63
C ALA A 168 -0.05 -13.96 -4.51
N PHE A 169 -0.22 -13.10 -5.52
CA PHE A 169 -1.23 -12.05 -5.49
C PHE A 169 -2.65 -12.61 -5.64
N TYR A 170 -2.87 -13.64 -6.45
CA TYR A 170 -4.14 -14.36 -6.49
C TYR A 170 -4.53 -14.90 -5.11
N GLY A 171 -3.63 -15.66 -4.48
CA GLY A 171 -3.86 -16.27 -3.18
C GLY A 171 -4.03 -15.25 -2.07
N LEU A 172 -3.19 -14.22 -2.04
CA LEU A 172 -3.28 -13.11 -1.10
C LEU A 172 -4.64 -12.40 -1.20
N MET A 173 -5.09 -12.08 -2.41
CA MET A 173 -6.39 -11.43 -2.60
C MET A 173 -7.57 -12.30 -2.16
N LYS A 174 -7.53 -13.61 -2.46
CA LYS A 174 -8.52 -14.57 -1.97
C LYS A 174 -8.56 -14.59 -0.45
N LEU A 175 -7.41 -14.68 0.20
CA LEU A 175 -7.28 -14.71 1.65
C LEU A 175 -7.77 -13.40 2.28
N LEU A 176 -7.32 -12.24 1.78
CA LEU A 176 -7.72 -10.93 2.30
C LEU A 176 -9.22 -10.69 2.14
N SER A 177 -9.86 -11.19 1.07
CA SER A 177 -11.33 -11.08 0.89
C SER A 177 -12.15 -11.77 1.99
N THR A 178 -11.54 -12.68 2.76
CA THR A 178 -12.18 -13.32 3.92
C THR A 178 -12.13 -12.46 5.19
N LYS A 179 -11.23 -11.48 5.24
CA LYS A 179 -10.97 -10.63 6.41
C LYS A 179 -11.41 -9.19 6.20
N TYR A 180 -11.31 -8.71 4.96
CA TYR A 180 -11.67 -7.36 4.57
C TYR A 180 -12.85 -7.39 3.60
N PRO A 181 -13.72 -6.37 3.63
CA PRO A 181 -14.79 -6.21 2.65
C PRO A 181 -14.20 -5.71 1.32
N LEU A 182 -13.29 -6.49 0.71
CA LEU A 182 -12.72 -6.20 -0.59
C LEU A 182 -13.82 -6.36 -1.63
N GLN A 183 -14.38 -5.23 -2.04
CA GLN A 183 -15.28 -5.15 -3.17
C GLN A 183 -14.76 -4.01 -4.00
N MET A 184 -13.90 -4.33 -4.96
CA MET A 184 -13.69 -3.42 -6.08
C MET A 184 -15.06 -3.09 -6.66
N GLN A 185 -15.32 -1.80 -6.80
CA GLN A 185 -16.32 -1.39 -7.77
C GLN A 185 -15.87 -1.97 -9.10
N LYS A 186 -16.79 -2.57 -9.87
CA LYS A 186 -16.46 -2.96 -11.24
C LYS A 186 -15.73 -1.79 -11.89
N ILE A 187 -14.43 -1.95 -12.12
CA ILE A 187 -13.70 -1.14 -13.10
C ILE A 187 -14.55 -1.33 -14.34
N TYR A 188 -15.17 -0.24 -14.80
CA TYR A 188 -16.17 -0.33 -15.86
C TYR A 188 -15.55 -1.12 -17.01
N GLU A 189 -16.36 -2.00 -17.61
CA GLU A 189 -16.02 -2.99 -18.65
C GLU A 189 -15.41 -2.35 -19.94
N GLU A 190 -15.01 -1.08 -19.90
CA GLU A 190 -14.54 -0.25 -20.99
C GLU A 190 -13.01 -0.03 -21.02
N VAL A 191 -12.27 -0.24 -19.93
CA VAL A 191 -10.78 -0.15 -19.93
C VAL A 191 -10.20 -1.55 -20.11
N GLU A 192 -9.37 -1.76 -21.14
CA GLU A 192 -8.67 -3.04 -21.29
C GLU A 192 -7.64 -3.17 -20.15
N VAL A 193 -7.60 -4.32 -19.47
CA VAL A 193 -6.68 -4.54 -18.33
C VAL A 193 -5.22 -4.34 -18.73
N SER A 194 -4.88 -4.64 -19.99
CA SER A 194 -3.57 -4.42 -20.60
C SER A 194 -3.19 -2.94 -20.74
N ASP A 195 -4.16 -2.02 -20.74
CA ASP A 195 -3.90 -0.58 -20.74
C ASP A 195 -3.45 -0.08 -19.36
N ILE A 196 -3.76 -0.85 -18.29
CA ILE A 196 -3.39 -0.53 -16.91
C ILE A 196 -2.11 -1.28 -16.52
N ILE A 197 -2.03 -2.59 -16.79
CA ILE A 197 -0.84 -3.42 -16.50
C ILE A 197 -0.37 -4.05 -17.81
N SER A 198 0.76 -3.54 -18.31
CA SER A 198 1.22 -3.78 -19.68
C SER A 198 1.52 -5.25 -20.02
N ASP A 199 1.91 -6.07 -19.03
CA ASP A 199 2.27 -7.46 -19.22
C ASP A 199 1.31 -8.45 -18.54
N ILE A 200 0.10 -8.01 -18.20
CA ILE A 200 -0.92 -8.83 -17.54
C ILE A 200 -1.33 -10.06 -18.35
N ASP A 201 -1.21 -10.01 -19.68
CA ASP A 201 -1.52 -11.13 -20.57
C ASP A 201 -0.57 -12.32 -20.41
N LYS A 202 0.57 -12.14 -19.73
CA LYS A 202 1.48 -13.24 -19.37
C LYS A 202 1.00 -14.02 -18.14
N ALA A 203 0.04 -13.49 -17.38
CA ALA A 203 -0.58 -14.21 -16.27
C ALA A 203 -1.69 -15.14 -16.76
N ASP A 204 -1.96 -16.18 -15.98
CA ASP A 204 -3.11 -17.06 -16.18
C ASP A 204 -4.42 -16.26 -16.14
N GLU A 205 -5.36 -16.58 -17.02
CA GLU A 205 -6.60 -15.81 -17.24
C GLU A 205 -7.39 -15.57 -15.95
N GLU A 206 -7.46 -16.58 -15.08
CA GLU A 206 -8.16 -16.51 -13.79
C GLU A 206 -7.47 -15.60 -12.75
N ASN A 207 -6.16 -15.36 -12.86
CA ASN A 207 -5.40 -14.54 -11.92
C ASN A 207 -5.47 -13.05 -12.28
N ARG A 208 -5.69 -12.71 -13.55
CA ARG A 208 -5.61 -11.33 -14.08
C ARG A 208 -6.51 -10.35 -13.33
N SER A 209 -7.75 -10.75 -13.04
CA SER A 209 -8.69 -9.88 -12.32
C SER A 209 -8.25 -9.60 -10.89
N TYR A 210 -7.63 -10.58 -10.21
CA TYR A 210 -7.14 -10.43 -8.85
C TYR A 210 -5.87 -9.58 -8.79
N ILE A 211 -4.98 -9.73 -9.77
CA ILE A 211 -3.79 -8.87 -9.91
C ILE A 211 -4.21 -7.41 -10.16
N LEU A 212 -5.18 -7.20 -11.06
CA LEU A 212 -5.72 -5.86 -11.32
C LEU A 212 -6.38 -5.27 -10.07
N GLU A 213 -7.18 -6.05 -9.35
CA GLU A 213 -7.79 -5.62 -8.10
C GLU A 213 -6.74 -5.23 -7.05
N ALA A 214 -5.71 -6.07 -6.87
CA ALA A 214 -4.59 -5.76 -5.96
C ALA A 214 -3.86 -4.46 -6.38
N HIS A 215 -3.63 -4.27 -7.68
CA HIS A 215 -3.02 -3.06 -8.21
C HIS A 215 -3.89 -1.86 -7.85
N CYS A 216 -5.15 -1.83 -8.29
CA CYS A 216 -6.08 -0.73 -8.04
C CYS A 216 -6.27 -0.38 -6.55
N LEU A 217 -6.24 -1.36 -5.65
CA LEU A 217 -6.33 -1.14 -4.20
C LEU A 217 -5.01 -0.66 -3.57
N GLY A 218 -3.96 -0.54 -4.38
CA GLY A 218 -2.62 -0.11 -3.96
C GLY A 218 -1.82 -1.19 -3.23
N PHE A 219 -2.19 -2.47 -3.35
CA PHE A 219 -1.54 -3.58 -2.66
C PHE A 219 -0.31 -4.14 -3.37
N THR A 220 -0.17 -3.86 -4.66
CA THR A 220 1.05 -4.22 -5.39
C THR A 220 2.26 -3.49 -4.84
N ASP A 221 3.40 -4.15 -4.89
CA ASP A 221 4.66 -3.67 -4.32
C ASP A 221 5.29 -2.46 -5.04
N TYR A 222 6.35 -1.92 -4.44
CA TYR A 222 7.11 -0.77 -4.92
C TYR A 222 7.68 -0.88 -6.34
N THR A 223 7.82 -2.08 -6.91
CA THR A 223 8.32 -2.24 -8.29
C THR A 223 7.27 -1.89 -9.35
N MET A 224 5.99 -1.76 -8.94
CA MET A 224 4.88 -1.44 -9.84
C MET A 224 4.64 0.06 -10.05
N GLU A 225 5.20 0.94 -9.21
CA GLU A 225 4.82 2.36 -9.17
C GLU A 225 5.19 3.16 -10.43
N ASP A 226 6.29 2.82 -11.10
CA ASP A 226 6.83 3.65 -12.17
C ASP A 226 6.48 3.18 -13.59
N VAL A 227 6.30 1.86 -13.78
CA VAL A 227 6.26 1.25 -15.12
C VAL A 227 5.02 0.40 -15.39
N ASN A 228 4.18 0.13 -14.38
CA ASN A 228 3.00 -0.73 -14.51
C ASN A 228 3.32 -2.07 -15.23
N VAL A 229 4.43 -2.71 -14.83
CA VAL A 229 4.88 -4.04 -15.31
C VAL A 229 4.89 -5.02 -14.16
N PHE A 230 3.96 -5.96 -14.16
CA PHE A 230 3.73 -6.87 -13.03
C PHE A 230 4.70 -8.04 -12.96
N ARG A 231 5.24 -8.51 -14.08
CA ARG A 231 6.15 -9.68 -14.13
C ARG A 231 5.50 -10.94 -13.54
N PRO A 232 4.39 -11.46 -14.12
CA PRO A 232 3.59 -12.52 -13.50
C PRO A 232 4.34 -13.78 -13.09
N THR A 233 5.34 -14.19 -13.88
CA THR A 233 6.09 -15.45 -13.73
C THR A 233 7.38 -15.29 -12.93
N ASP A 234 7.75 -14.07 -12.53
CA ASP A 234 8.93 -13.87 -11.69
C ASP A 234 8.63 -14.37 -10.26
N PRO A 235 9.62 -14.88 -9.52
CA PRO A 235 9.48 -15.16 -8.10
C PRO A 235 9.09 -13.91 -7.30
N LEU A 236 8.17 -14.05 -6.33
CA LEU A 236 7.90 -12.98 -5.37
C LEU A 236 9.11 -12.83 -4.43
N THR A 237 9.68 -11.63 -4.37
CA THR A 237 10.84 -11.36 -3.52
C THR A 237 10.45 -10.97 -2.10
N LYS A 238 11.42 -11.04 -1.16
CA LYS A 238 11.24 -10.58 0.22
C LYS A 238 10.90 -9.09 0.26
N GLY A 239 11.59 -8.26 -0.52
CA GLY A 239 11.34 -6.82 -0.60
C GLY A 239 9.94 -6.51 -1.10
N GLU A 240 9.50 -7.20 -2.16
CA GLU A 240 8.14 -7.05 -2.71
C GLU A 240 7.06 -7.48 -1.70
N THR A 241 7.33 -8.54 -0.94
CA THR A 241 6.42 -9.00 0.12
C THR A 241 6.29 -7.96 1.23
N ILE A 242 7.41 -7.42 1.72
CA ILE A 242 7.43 -6.37 2.75
C ILE A 242 6.63 -5.16 2.30
N SER A 243 6.86 -4.73 1.07
CA SER A 243 6.17 -3.60 0.46
C SER A 243 4.67 -3.81 0.35
N SER A 244 4.25 -4.98 -0.14
CA SER A 244 2.83 -5.34 -0.27
C SER A 244 2.15 -5.38 1.11
N ILE A 245 2.78 -6.01 2.11
CA ILE A 245 2.26 -6.06 3.49
C ILE A 245 2.13 -4.66 4.07
N TYR A 246 3.15 -3.81 3.90
CA TYR A 246 3.10 -2.42 4.35
C TYR A 246 1.89 -1.69 3.74
N ARG A 247 1.73 -1.76 2.42
CA ARG A 247 0.64 -1.06 1.71
C ARG A 247 -0.74 -1.56 2.13
N ILE A 248 -0.91 -2.87 2.31
CA ILE A 248 -2.17 -3.44 2.82
C ILE A 248 -2.47 -2.88 4.21
N LEU A 249 -1.54 -2.95 5.15
CA LEU A 249 -1.75 -2.46 6.52
C LEU A 249 -1.92 -0.93 6.56
N ALA A 250 -1.24 -0.18 5.70
CA ALA A 250 -1.39 1.27 5.60
C ALA A 250 -2.74 1.70 5.01
N ASN A 251 -3.33 0.87 4.14
CA ASN A 251 -4.61 1.14 3.46
C ASN A 251 -5.82 0.58 4.22
N PHE A 252 -5.67 -0.55 4.93
CA PHE A 252 -6.78 -1.32 5.50
C PHE A 252 -6.65 -1.58 7.00
N GLU A 253 -5.50 -1.26 7.60
CA GLU A 253 -5.20 -1.50 9.02
C GLU A 253 -5.26 -2.98 9.43
N PRO A 254 -4.87 -3.34 10.67
CA PRO A 254 -5.08 -4.70 11.19
C PRO A 254 -6.56 -5.12 11.10
N PRO A 255 -6.87 -6.36 10.72
CA PRO A 255 -8.26 -6.81 10.64
C PRO A 255 -8.86 -6.96 12.03
N VAL A 256 -10.13 -6.63 12.18
CA VAL A 256 -10.85 -6.70 13.46
C VAL A 256 -10.79 -8.11 14.03
N LEU A 257 -10.33 -8.25 15.28
CA LEU A 257 -10.34 -9.53 15.99
C LEU A 257 -11.78 -10.01 16.22
N ASN A 258 -12.06 -11.28 15.91
CA ASN A 258 -13.31 -11.92 16.32
C ASN A 258 -13.39 -11.93 17.86
N SER A 259 -14.24 -11.06 18.40
CA SER A 259 -14.28 -10.50 19.77
C SER A 259 -13.85 -11.41 20.93
N HIS A 260 -12.98 -10.90 21.81
CA HIS A 260 -13.34 -10.43 23.17
C HIS A 260 -12.12 -9.81 23.88
N GLN A 261 -12.32 -8.60 24.42
CA GLN A 261 -11.49 -7.86 25.38
C GLN A 261 -10.34 -7.01 24.82
N SER A 262 -10.53 -5.70 24.92
CA SER A 262 -9.45 -4.72 25.04
C SER A 262 -9.98 -3.49 25.74
N GLN A 263 -9.40 -3.15 26.88
CA GLN A 263 -9.54 -1.84 27.50
C GLN A 263 -8.52 -0.89 26.89
N GLU A 264 -8.97 0.33 26.59
CA GLU A 264 -8.17 1.45 26.13
C GLU A 264 -7.02 1.77 27.11
N ASN A 265 -5.83 2.02 26.57
CA ASN A 265 -4.84 2.88 27.19
C ASN A 265 -4.12 3.66 26.08
N ASP A 266 -4.59 4.88 25.84
CA ASP A 266 -3.88 5.87 25.05
C ASP A 266 -2.66 6.39 25.82
N ASN A 267 -1.46 6.14 25.28
CA ASN A 267 -0.29 6.94 25.58
C ASN A 267 0.54 7.10 24.29
N MET A 268 0.28 8.19 23.55
CA MET A 268 1.14 8.60 22.43
C MET A 268 2.51 9.04 22.94
N SER A 269 3.57 8.41 22.42
CA SER A 269 4.92 8.92 22.52
C SER A 269 5.23 9.77 21.28
N ASN A 270 5.58 11.04 21.49
CA ASN A 270 6.01 11.95 20.44
C ASN A 270 7.51 11.73 20.18
N SER A 271 7.87 11.42 18.93
CA SER A 271 9.20 11.73 18.42
C SER A 271 9.07 12.22 16.98
N SER A 272 9.44 13.48 16.78
CA SER A 272 9.57 14.12 15.47
C SER A 272 10.99 13.95 14.97
N SER A 273 11.16 13.44 13.75
CA SER A 273 12.23 13.85 12.85
C SER A 273 11.79 13.49 11.42
N ASP A 274 12.08 14.41 10.49
CA ASP A 274 11.85 14.41 9.05
C ASP A 274 11.52 13.05 8.42
N LYS A 275 10.23 12.75 8.24
CA LYS A 275 9.75 11.47 7.68
C LYS A 275 8.47 11.68 6.86
N ALA A 276 8.27 10.79 5.89
CA ALA A 276 7.09 10.70 5.03
C ALA A 276 5.76 10.95 5.78
N TYR A 277 4.80 11.55 5.07
CA TYR A 277 3.49 11.89 5.62
C TYR A 277 2.79 10.64 6.17
N CYS A 278 2.53 10.62 7.48
CA CYS A 278 2.02 9.46 8.20
C CYS A 278 0.79 9.79 9.05
N ILE A 279 0.16 8.76 9.64
CA ILE A 279 -1.05 8.90 10.46
C ILE A 279 -0.85 9.94 11.58
N GLU A 280 0.32 10.00 12.20
CA GLU A 280 0.61 10.99 13.24
C GLU A 280 0.54 12.44 12.72
N ASN A 281 1.00 12.70 11.48
CA ASN A 281 0.87 14.02 10.86
C ASN A 281 -0.60 14.40 10.67
N ILE A 282 -1.42 13.44 10.24
CA ILE A 282 -2.87 13.65 10.04
C ILE A 282 -3.54 14.00 11.38
N VAL A 283 -3.26 13.21 12.42
CA VAL A 283 -3.80 13.41 13.78
C VAL A 283 -3.36 14.75 14.35
N GLU A 284 -2.09 15.10 14.22
CA GLU A 284 -1.58 16.39 14.67
C GLU A 284 -2.25 17.55 13.95
N GLU A 285 -2.48 17.46 12.64
CA GLU A 285 -3.07 18.52 11.83
C GLU A 285 -4.49 18.85 12.30
N TYR A 286 -5.38 17.86 12.41
CA TYR A 286 -6.77 18.14 12.80
C TYR A 286 -6.90 18.43 14.30
N THR A 287 -6.11 17.80 15.19
CA THR A 287 -6.17 18.07 16.64
C THR A 287 -5.65 19.46 16.98
N SER A 288 -4.57 19.90 16.34
CA SER A 288 -4.04 21.26 16.49
C SER A 288 -5.04 22.31 15.99
N TRP A 289 -5.73 22.04 14.89
CA TRP A 289 -6.79 22.90 14.38
C TRP A 289 -8.01 22.95 15.31
N GLN A 290 -8.45 21.81 15.84
CA GLN A 290 -9.55 21.73 16.80
C GLN A 290 -9.27 22.58 18.05
N LYS A 291 -8.07 22.43 18.66
CA LYS A 291 -7.65 23.24 19.83
C LYS A 291 -7.69 24.74 19.54
N LYS A 292 -7.27 25.16 18.33
CA LYS A 292 -7.35 26.56 17.89
C LYS A 292 -8.81 27.03 17.80
N LEU A 293 -9.72 26.22 17.26
CA LEU A 293 -11.15 26.58 17.19
C LEU A 293 -11.79 26.71 18.57
N GLU A 294 -11.47 25.80 19.50
CA GLU A 294 -11.93 25.85 20.89
C GLU A 294 -11.48 27.16 21.57
N SER A 295 -10.24 27.58 21.34
CA SER A 295 -9.70 28.83 21.89
C SER A 295 -10.27 30.11 21.26
N SER A 296 -10.66 30.07 19.98
CA SER A 296 -11.09 31.23 19.20
C SER A 296 -12.61 31.47 19.21
N LYS A 297 -13.39 30.61 19.87
CA LYS A 297 -14.87 30.66 19.94
C LYS A 297 -15.55 30.66 18.56
N SER A 298 -14.92 30.09 17.54
CA SER A 298 -15.53 29.90 16.22
C SER A 298 -16.52 28.73 16.23
N THR A 299 -17.69 28.97 16.81
CA THR A 299 -18.66 27.92 17.18
C THR A 299 -19.18 27.12 16.00
N GLU A 300 -19.37 27.73 14.82
CA GLU A 300 -19.94 27.03 13.66
C GLU A 300 -18.99 25.97 13.08
N LYS A 301 -17.74 26.36 12.78
CA LYS A 301 -16.73 25.43 12.23
C LYS A 301 -16.44 24.28 13.21
N LEU A 302 -16.37 24.59 14.51
CA LEU A 302 -16.18 23.59 15.56
C LEU A 302 -17.37 22.63 15.66
N ASN A 303 -18.60 23.15 15.63
CA ASN A 303 -19.81 22.31 15.70
C ASN A 303 -19.92 21.37 14.50
N LYS A 304 -19.61 21.85 13.29
CA LYS A 304 -19.59 21.01 12.07
C LYS A 304 -18.57 19.87 12.22
N PHE A 305 -17.35 20.19 12.66
CA PHE A 305 -16.32 19.18 12.85
C PHE A 305 -16.67 18.16 13.95
N LEU A 306 -17.16 18.62 15.10
CA LEU A 306 -17.57 17.72 16.19
C LEU A 306 -18.74 16.84 15.80
N LYS A 307 -19.68 17.35 14.98
CA LYS A 307 -20.78 16.55 14.43
C LYS A 307 -20.28 15.46 13.49
N ALA A 308 -19.34 15.78 12.59
CA ALA A 308 -18.68 14.80 11.73
C ALA A 308 -17.96 13.73 12.56
N LYS A 309 -17.17 14.14 13.56
CA LYS A 309 -16.48 13.23 14.48
C LYS A 309 -17.46 12.31 15.19
N LEU A 310 -18.59 12.83 15.66
CA LEU A 310 -19.61 12.00 16.29
C LEU A 310 -20.19 10.97 15.32
N ILE A 311 -20.50 11.34 14.06
CA ILE A 311 -21.01 10.41 13.05
C ILE A 311 -20.01 9.27 12.81
N LEU A 312 -18.72 9.58 12.64
CA LEU A 312 -17.67 8.60 12.41
C LEU A 312 -17.42 7.71 13.65
N SER A 313 -17.45 8.28 14.85
CA SER A 313 -17.27 7.53 16.11
C SER A 313 -18.52 6.77 16.59
N SER A 314 -19.68 6.91 15.93
CA SER A 314 -20.97 6.39 16.43
C SER A 314 -21.08 4.86 16.40
N ASN A 315 -20.19 4.15 15.70
CA ASN A 315 -20.40 2.75 15.34
C ASN A 315 -19.33 1.77 15.82
N ARG A 316 -18.22 2.18 16.48
CA ARG A 316 -17.10 1.25 16.76
C ARG A 316 -16.42 1.48 18.11
N ILE A 317 -15.91 0.37 18.65
CA ILE A 317 -15.09 0.27 19.87
C ILE A 317 -13.60 0.46 19.55
N GLU A 318 -13.20 0.40 18.28
CA GLU A 318 -11.80 0.54 17.84
C GLU A 318 -11.68 1.77 16.94
N ALA A 319 -10.69 2.60 17.23
CA ALA A 319 -10.33 3.76 16.44
C ALA A 319 -9.79 3.26 15.09
N ASN A 320 -10.33 3.79 13.99
CA ASN A 320 -9.86 3.64 12.60
C ASN A 320 -10.58 2.58 11.74
N GLY A 321 -11.90 2.66 11.66
CA GLY A 321 -12.64 2.01 10.59
C GLY A 321 -12.45 2.70 9.23
N GLN A 322 -12.72 1.96 8.14
CA GLN A 322 -13.02 2.56 6.84
C GLN A 322 -14.38 3.25 6.88
N VAL A 323 -14.48 4.42 6.25
CA VAL A 323 -15.74 5.17 6.21
C VAL A 323 -16.73 4.52 5.27
N SER A 324 -17.93 4.24 5.75
CA SER A 324 -19.00 3.72 4.90
C SER A 324 -19.69 4.83 4.08
N LEU A 325 -20.28 4.49 2.93
CA LEU A 325 -21.11 5.43 2.18
C LEU A 325 -22.33 5.90 2.99
N THR A 326 -22.80 5.09 3.93
CA THR A 326 -23.85 5.47 4.87
C THR A 326 -23.40 6.57 5.83
N GLU A 327 -22.20 6.46 6.40
CA GLU A 327 -21.61 7.50 7.26
C GLU A 327 -21.29 8.76 6.47
N TRP A 328 -20.71 8.61 5.28
CA TRP A 328 -20.43 9.74 4.40
C TRP A 328 -21.72 10.47 3.99
N SER A 329 -22.78 9.73 3.65
CA SER A 329 -24.10 10.32 3.33
C SER A 329 -24.67 11.13 4.49
N LYS A 330 -24.51 10.63 5.73
CA LYS A 330 -24.89 11.39 6.93
C LYS A 330 -24.04 12.64 7.07
N ILE A 331 -22.73 12.58 6.85
CA ILE A 331 -21.85 13.76 6.90
C ILE A 331 -22.30 14.81 5.88
N LEU A 332 -22.49 14.41 4.62
CA LEU A 332 -22.96 15.30 3.55
C LEU A 332 -24.29 15.97 3.91
N ASN A 333 -25.25 15.22 4.44
CA ASN A 333 -26.56 15.77 4.81
C ASN A 333 -26.53 16.60 6.10
N GLU A 334 -25.90 16.08 7.15
CA GLU A 334 -26.02 16.62 8.50
C GLU A 334 -24.98 17.68 8.85
N VAL A 335 -23.80 17.63 8.24
CA VAL A 335 -22.67 18.56 8.49
C VAL A 335 -22.63 19.65 7.41
N PHE A 336 -22.87 19.26 6.16
CA PHE A 336 -22.80 20.16 5.00
C PHE A 336 -24.16 20.61 4.47
N GLU A 337 -25.26 20.12 5.06
CA GLU A 337 -26.64 20.54 4.78
C GLU A 337 -27.10 20.24 3.33
N ILE A 338 -26.54 19.19 2.72
CA ILE A 338 -26.90 18.75 1.37
C ILE A 338 -28.18 17.92 1.42
N ASP A 339 -29.08 18.13 0.46
CA ASP A 339 -30.34 17.39 0.43
C ASP A 339 -30.10 15.87 0.34
N LEU A 340 -30.69 15.13 1.27
CA LEU A 340 -30.47 13.68 1.39
C LEU A 340 -30.92 12.91 0.15
N LYS A 341 -31.89 13.41 -0.62
CA LYS A 341 -32.32 12.77 -1.86
C LYS A 341 -31.21 12.84 -2.90
N ASN A 342 -30.58 14.01 -3.05
CA ASN A 342 -29.46 14.19 -3.99
C ASN A 342 -28.25 13.34 -3.57
N VAL A 343 -27.93 13.28 -2.28
CA VAL A 343 -26.87 12.41 -1.74
C VAL A 343 -27.14 10.94 -2.03
N LYS A 344 -28.37 10.47 -1.81
CA LYS A 344 -28.75 9.08 -2.11
C LYS A 344 -28.68 8.78 -3.59
N GLU A 345 -29.08 9.72 -4.44
CA GLU A 345 -29.06 9.56 -5.89
C GLU A 345 -27.64 9.36 -6.42
N LEU A 346 -26.67 10.09 -5.86
CA LEU A 346 -25.26 9.95 -6.19
C LEU A 346 -24.73 8.53 -5.96
N PHE A 347 -25.12 7.88 -4.86
CA PHE A 347 -24.60 6.57 -4.47
C PHE A 347 -25.49 5.38 -4.88
N LEU A 348 -26.53 5.59 -5.70
CA LEU A 348 -27.51 4.56 -6.06
C LEU A 348 -26.90 3.32 -6.74
N ASN A 349 -25.81 3.50 -7.49
CA ASN A 349 -25.20 2.45 -8.30
C ASN A 349 -23.91 1.88 -7.68
N GLU A 350 -23.53 2.35 -6.49
CA GLU A 350 -22.31 1.91 -5.81
C GLU A 350 -22.52 0.50 -5.26
N GLN A 351 -21.62 -0.40 -5.59
CA GLN A 351 -21.76 -1.83 -5.27
C GLN A 351 -21.35 -2.13 -3.82
N ALA A 352 -20.38 -1.37 -3.30
CA ALA A 352 -19.84 -1.50 -1.96
C ALA A 352 -20.29 -0.33 -1.07
N ASN A 353 -20.55 -0.58 0.21
CA ASN A 353 -20.85 0.48 1.19
C ASN A 353 -19.55 1.05 1.80
N ILE A 354 -18.55 1.35 0.98
CA ILE A 354 -17.23 1.88 1.38
C ILE A 354 -16.97 3.17 0.60
N LEU A 355 -16.50 4.21 1.29
CA LEU A 355 -16.03 5.44 0.68
C LEU A 355 -14.59 5.27 0.20
N THR A 356 -14.36 5.38 -1.10
CA THR A 356 -13.01 5.46 -1.70
C THR A 356 -12.67 6.91 -2.05
N TYR A 357 -11.40 7.21 -2.32
CA TYR A 357 -10.97 8.55 -2.71
C TYR A 357 -11.63 9.02 -4.02
N GLU A 358 -11.90 8.14 -4.97
CA GLU A 358 -12.62 8.50 -6.19
C GLU A 358 -14.09 8.89 -5.92
N ILE A 359 -14.82 8.13 -5.09
CA ILE A 359 -16.20 8.47 -4.70
C ILE A 359 -16.21 9.77 -3.92
N PHE A 360 -15.24 9.96 -3.02
CA PHE A 360 -15.05 11.21 -2.31
C PHE A 360 -14.90 12.35 -3.31
N SER A 361 -13.99 12.25 -4.29
CA SER A 361 -13.75 13.27 -5.30
C SER A 361 -15.03 13.65 -6.07
N ILE A 362 -15.75 12.64 -6.58
CA ILE A 362 -17.01 12.83 -7.31
C ILE A 362 -18.03 13.54 -6.41
N SER A 363 -18.19 13.09 -5.16
CA SER A 363 -19.15 13.68 -4.24
C SER A 363 -18.83 15.13 -3.88
N ILE A 364 -17.54 15.51 -3.78
CA ILE A 364 -17.16 16.89 -3.51
C ILE A 364 -17.53 17.79 -4.68
N PHE A 365 -17.29 17.37 -5.92
CA PHE A 365 -17.50 18.21 -7.10
C PHE A 365 -18.91 18.15 -7.69
N GLU A 366 -19.72 17.17 -7.29
CA GLU A 366 -21.16 17.12 -7.61
C GLU A 366 -21.95 18.19 -6.83
N PHE A 367 -21.53 18.55 -5.61
CA PHE A 367 -22.26 19.47 -4.74
C PHE A 367 -21.59 20.84 -4.59
N PRO A 368 -22.14 21.92 -5.18
CA PRO A 368 -21.64 23.29 -5.05
C PRO A 368 -21.43 23.79 -3.62
N GLU A 369 -22.18 23.24 -2.67
CA GLU A 369 -22.11 23.58 -1.26
C GLU A 369 -20.78 23.16 -0.60
N LEU A 370 -20.04 22.22 -1.20
CA LEU A 370 -18.80 21.66 -0.66
C LEU A 370 -17.54 22.35 -1.18
N PHE A 371 -17.57 22.82 -2.43
CA PHE A 371 -16.38 23.40 -3.06
C PHE A 371 -16.29 24.93 -3.00
N GLY A 372 -17.14 25.60 -2.22
CA GLY A 372 -17.03 27.02 -1.77
C GLY A 372 -15.97 27.90 -2.45
N SER A 373 -14.86 28.18 -1.75
CA SER A 373 -13.70 28.95 -2.29
C SER A 373 -12.73 28.13 -3.14
N LEU A 374 -12.89 26.79 -3.17
CA LEU A 374 -12.27 25.90 -4.18
C LEU A 374 -12.83 26.15 -5.59
N LYS A 375 -13.77 27.11 -5.72
CA LYS A 375 -14.29 27.76 -6.95
C LYS A 375 -13.64 27.19 -8.19
N GLN A 376 -14.35 26.28 -8.87
CA GLN A 376 -14.07 25.77 -10.23
C GLN A 376 -12.74 26.29 -10.75
N GLN A 377 -11.63 25.83 -10.17
CA GLN A 377 -10.36 26.07 -10.80
C GLN A 377 -10.55 25.33 -12.11
N ASN A 378 -10.57 26.09 -13.21
CA ASN A 378 -10.49 25.47 -14.51
C ASN A 378 -9.21 24.67 -14.42
N LEU A 379 -9.36 23.35 -14.32
CA LEU A 379 -8.26 22.44 -14.17
C LEU A 379 -7.34 22.74 -15.33
N THR A 380 -6.14 23.23 -15.02
CA THR A 380 -5.21 23.54 -16.09
C THR A 380 -4.64 22.23 -16.59
N ASP A 381 -4.25 22.17 -17.87
CA ASP A 381 -3.54 21.01 -18.39
C ASP A 381 -2.29 20.69 -17.55
N LYS A 382 -1.69 21.71 -16.93
CA LYS A 382 -0.57 21.53 -16.01
C LYS A 382 -0.99 20.75 -14.76
N ASP A 383 -2.07 21.15 -14.10
CA ASP A 383 -2.54 20.50 -12.86
C ASP A 383 -2.99 19.05 -13.12
N PHE A 384 -3.65 18.81 -14.27
CA PHE A 384 -4.03 17.46 -14.67
C PHE A 384 -2.78 16.58 -14.92
N ASN A 385 -1.82 17.07 -15.69
CA ASN A 385 -0.59 16.32 -15.99
C ASN A 385 0.27 16.10 -14.74
N GLU A 386 0.28 17.05 -13.81
CA GLU A 386 0.98 16.93 -12.53
C GLU A 386 0.32 15.83 -11.67
N ALA A 387 -1.01 15.84 -11.53
CA ALA A 387 -1.76 14.78 -10.85
C ALA A 387 -1.51 13.40 -11.49
N LEU A 388 -1.59 13.29 -12.81
CA LEU A 388 -1.31 12.08 -13.57
C LEU A 388 0.10 11.54 -13.32
N SER A 389 1.10 12.41 -13.17
CA SER A 389 2.50 12.02 -12.96
C SER A 389 2.86 11.65 -11.52
N ILE A 390 2.06 12.08 -10.54
CA ILE A 390 2.37 11.94 -9.12
C ILE A 390 1.50 10.88 -8.45
N ILE A 391 0.24 10.79 -8.84
CA ILE A 391 -0.72 9.87 -8.23
C ILE A 391 -0.57 8.54 -8.95
N ALA A 392 -0.13 7.53 -8.19
CA ALA A 392 -0.09 6.17 -8.68
C ALA A 392 -1.48 5.75 -9.18
N GLN A 393 -1.51 5.18 -10.39
CA GLN A 393 -2.72 4.57 -10.97
C GLN A 393 -3.87 5.58 -11.13
N PHE A 394 -3.54 6.84 -11.37
CA PHE A 394 -4.51 7.92 -11.55
C PHE A 394 -5.59 7.59 -12.61
N GLU A 395 -5.20 6.88 -13.67
CA GLU A 395 -6.06 6.42 -14.77
C GLU A 395 -7.16 5.43 -14.34
N THR A 396 -7.06 4.87 -13.14
CA THR A 396 -8.08 3.96 -12.59
C THR A 396 -9.29 4.68 -11.99
N ALA A 397 -9.24 6.02 -11.86
CA ALA A 397 -10.36 6.82 -11.40
C ALA A 397 -11.50 6.86 -12.44
N ARG A 398 -12.75 6.64 -12.01
CA ARG A 398 -13.92 6.76 -12.91
C ARG A 398 -14.11 8.17 -13.48
N ASP A 399 -13.72 9.18 -12.72
CA ASP A 399 -13.75 10.59 -13.14
C ASP A 399 -12.38 11.21 -12.86
N THR A 400 -11.47 11.07 -13.81
CA THR A 400 -10.11 11.62 -13.74
C THR A 400 -10.13 13.14 -13.59
N ASP A 401 -11.13 13.83 -14.14
CA ASP A 401 -11.25 15.29 -14.01
C ASP A 401 -11.61 15.69 -12.58
N ALA A 402 -12.55 14.98 -11.94
CA ALA A 402 -12.88 15.18 -10.53
C ALA A 402 -11.68 14.85 -9.63
N PHE A 403 -10.94 13.79 -9.95
CA PHE A 403 -9.78 13.38 -9.16
C PHE A 403 -8.60 14.37 -9.30
N ALA A 404 -8.32 14.86 -10.51
CA ALA A 404 -7.32 15.90 -10.69
C ALA A 404 -7.73 17.23 -10.02
N LYS A 405 -9.02 17.58 -10.01
CA LYS A 405 -9.50 18.73 -9.21
C LYS A 405 -9.32 18.48 -7.72
N LEU A 406 -9.50 17.25 -7.24
CA LEU A 406 -9.25 16.89 -5.84
C LEU A 406 -7.78 17.14 -5.49
N TYR A 407 -6.84 16.72 -6.35
CA TYR A 407 -5.41 17.02 -6.22
C TYR A 407 -5.13 18.52 -6.22
N ALA A 408 -5.55 19.23 -7.28
CA ALA A 408 -5.28 20.66 -7.46
C ALA A 408 -5.87 21.55 -6.34
N SER A 409 -6.95 21.09 -5.70
CA SER A 409 -7.57 21.79 -4.57
C SER A 409 -6.74 21.77 -3.27
N GLY A 410 -5.69 20.94 -3.21
CA GLY A 410 -4.89 20.70 -2.00
C GLY A 410 -5.62 19.88 -0.92
N LEU A 411 -6.81 19.36 -1.21
CA LEU A 411 -7.58 18.56 -0.25
C LEU A 411 -6.85 17.28 0.15
N ILE A 412 -6.08 16.69 -0.75
CA ILE A 412 -5.29 15.47 -0.53
C ILE A 412 -3.79 15.73 -0.31
N ASP A 413 -3.37 16.96 -0.04
CA ASP A 413 -1.96 17.28 0.25
C ASP A 413 -1.39 16.39 1.37
N GLY A 414 -0.24 15.78 1.09
CA GLY A 414 0.41 14.79 1.95
C GLY A 414 -0.17 13.38 1.84
N LEU A 415 -1.49 13.23 1.65
CA LEU A 415 -2.14 11.91 1.58
C LEU A 415 -1.69 11.11 0.35
N TYR A 416 -1.56 11.77 -0.80
CA TYR A 416 -1.08 11.11 -2.03
C TYR A 416 0.38 10.66 -1.97
N GLN A 417 1.12 11.04 -0.92
CA GLN A 417 2.52 10.63 -0.70
C GLN A 417 2.61 9.35 0.13
N ILE A 418 1.49 8.84 0.66
CA ILE A 418 1.47 7.55 1.35
C ILE A 418 1.62 6.47 0.27
N PRO A 419 2.63 5.57 0.36
CA PRO A 419 2.80 4.53 -0.65
C PRO A 419 1.57 3.63 -0.73
N GLY A 420 1.20 3.24 -1.95
CA GLY A 420 -0.06 2.55 -2.22
C GLY A 420 -1.31 3.45 -2.18
N PHE A 421 -1.16 4.78 -2.21
CA PHE A 421 -2.29 5.68 -2.44
C PHE A 421 -2.78 5.57 -3.89
N THR A 422 -4.06 5.28 -4.06
CA THR A 422 -4.72 5.15 -5.37
C THR A 422 -6.12 5.78 -5.33
N PRO A 423 -6.75 6.05 -6.47
CA PRO A 423 -8.14 6.51 -6.50
C PRO A 423 -9.12 5.55 -5.81
N GLN A 424 -8.88 4.24 -5.90
CA GLN A 424 -9.76 3.20 -5.35
C GLN A 424 -9.48 2.89 -3.87
N ARG A 425 -8.45 3.49 -3.26
CA ARG A 425 -8.12 3.32 -1.84
C ARG A 425 -9.32 3.74 -0.96
N PRO A 426 -9.74 2.92 0.02
CA PRO A 426 -10.71 3.32 1.02
C PRO A 426 -10.22 4.49 1.87
N VAL A 427 -11.13 5.41 2.19
CA VAL A 427 -10.85 6.52 3.10
C VAL A 427 -11.01 6.04 4.53
N THR A 428 -9.95 6.17 5.34
CA THR A 428 -10.02 5.86 6.77
C THR A 428 -10.75 6.97 7.55
N GLU A 429 -11.25 6.68 8.75
CA GLU A 429 -11.89 7.69 9.60
C GLU A 429 -10.96 8.88 9.93
N ILE A 430 -9.68 8.61 10.19
CA ILE A 430 -8.66 9.63 10.48
C ILE A 430 -8.47 10.55 9.25
N GLU A 431 -8.36 9.95 8.06
CA GLU A 431 -8.25 10.69 6.80
C GLU A 431 -9.52 11.48 6.50
N ALA A 432 -10.70 10.90 6.73
CA ALA A 432 -11.97 11.59 6.54
C ALA A 432 -12.11 12.81 7.46
N LEU A 433 -11.67 12.74 8.72
CA LEU A 433 -11.65 13.90 9.62
C LEU A 433 -10.75 15.01 9.08
N LEU A 434 -9.58 14.67 8.54
CA LEU A 434 -8.70 15.63 7.89
C LEU A 434 -9.35 16.27 6.67
N LEU A 435 -9.92 15.46 5.78
CA LEU A 435 -10.61 15.94 4.57
C LEU A 435 -11.78 16.87 4.93
N ILE A 436 -12.59 16.50 5.91
CA ILE A 436 -13.70 17.32 6.44
C ILE A 436 -13.18 18.62 7.03
N LYS A 437 -12.10 18.59 7.80
CA LYS A 437 -11.43 19.79 8.31
C LYS A 437 -11.01 20.71 7.17
N ARG A 438 -10.41 20.17 6.09
CA ARG A 438 -9.99 20.96 4.93
C ARG A 438 -11.19 21.55 4.17
N LEU A 439 -12.29 20.80 4.01
CA LEU A 439 -13.56 21.31 3.45
C LEU A 439 -14.16 22.45 4.29
N ILE A 440 -14.17 22.34 5.62
CA ILE A 440 -14.68 23.39 6.53
C ILE A 440 -13.79 24.64 6.50
N VAL A 441 -12.48 24.50 6.27
CA VAL A 441 -11.56 25.64 6.14
C VAL A 441 -11.75 26.36 4.81
N ASN A 442 -11.93 25.61 3.73
CA ASN A 442 -12.07 26.12 2.36
C ASN A 442 -13.49 26.63 2.03
N LYS A 443 -14.42 26.54 2.98
CA LYS A 443 -15.74 27.19 2.97
C LYS A 443 -15.72 28.42 3.87
#